data_AF-A0A526PTY7-F1
#
_entry.id   AF-A0A526PTY7-F1
#
_cell.length_a   1.000
_cell.length_b   1.000
_cell.length_c   1.000
_cell.angle_alpha   90.00
_cell.angle_beta   90.00
_cell.angle_gamma   90.00
#
_symmetry.space_group_name_H-M   'P 1'
#
loop_
_entity.id
_entity.type
_entity.pdbx_description
1 polymer ?
#
loop_
_entity_poly.entity_id
_entity_poly.type
_entity_poly.pdbx_seq_one_letter_code
_entity_poly.pdbx_strand_id
1 'polypeptide(L)'
;YIPCHLCLEQRTPYYVGAPLMLLAAIASLLKAPAWLTRGLLAVGGLLMLYGLYLGVYHSGVEWAWWPGPADCTAGAGPVDTGGKGVLDALDKFVPASCDKAALRILGLS
;
A
#
# COMPACT_ATOMS: atom_id res chain seq x y z
N TYR A 1 -7.05 -14.24 0.36
CA TYR A 1 -7.25 -12.93 -0.29
C TYR A 1 -5.94 -12.52 -0.91
N ILE A 2 -5.88 -12.30 -2.22
CA ILE A 2 -4.65 -11.88 -2.90
C ILE A 2 -4.61 -10.35 -2.82
N PRO A 3 -3.57 -9.74 -2.20
CA PRO A 3 -3.50 -8.29 -2.09
C PRO A 3 -3.27 -7.69 -3.48
N CYS A 4 -3.95 -6.58 -3.75
CA CYS A 4 -3.75 -5.78 -4.94
C CYS A 4 -2.39 -5.04 -4.89
N HIS A 5 -1.91 -4.55 -6.03
CA HIS A 5 -0.64 -3.80 -6.07
C HIS A 5 -0.65 -2.57 -5.15
N LEU A 6 -1.72 -1.76 -5.22
CA LEU A 6 -1.90 -0.58 -4.37
C LEU A 6 -1.96 -0.94 -2.86
N CYS A 7 -2.50 -2.12 -2.55
CA CYS A 7 -2.60 -2.65 -1.19
C CYS A 7 -1.19 -2.95 -0.62
N LEU A 8 -0.25 -3.41 -1.48
CA LEU A 8 1.14 -3.61 -1.10
C LEU A 8 1.89 -2.29 -0.94
N GLU A 9 1.63 -1.32 -1.81
CA GLU A 9 2.25 0.01 -1.71
C GLU A 9 1.87 0.72 -0.41
N GLN A 10 0.60 0.65 0.01
CA GLN A 10 0.15 1.18 1.31
C GLN A 10 0.85 0.55 2.50
N ARG A 11 1.40 -0.66 2.36
CA ARG A 11 2.13 -1.36 3.42
C ARG A 11 3.56 -0.81 3.59
N THR A 12 4.16 -0.30 2.53
CA THR A 12 5.53 0.24 2.56
C THR A 12 5.72 1.41 3.54
N PRO A 13 4.85 2.45 3.62
CA PRO A 13 5.00 3.51 4.59
C PRO A 13 4.87 3.03 6.04
N TYR A 14 4.13 1.96 6.31
CA TYR A 14 4.08 1.37 7.65
C TYR A 14 5.37 0.63 8.01
N TYR A 15 5.99 -0.08 7.06
CA TYR A 15 7.26 -0.74 7.30
C TYR A 15 8.42 0.22 7.56
N VAL A 16 8.38 1.40 6.95
CA VAL A 16 9.38 2.45 7.19
C VAL A 16 9.00 3.31 8.40
N GLY A 17 7.71 3.62 8.55
CA GLY A 17 7.18 4.47 9.61
C GLY A 17 7.26 3.84 11.00
N ALA A 18 7.01 2.53 11.12
CA ALA A 18 7.07 1.82 12.41
C ALA A 18 8.47 1.88 13.09
N PRO A 19 9.58 1.50 12.42
CA PRO A 19 10.91 1.63 13.02
C PRO A 19 11.29 3.10 13.23
N LEU A 20 10.86 4.01 12.36
CA LEU A 20 11.13 5.44 12.50
C LEU A 20 10.45 6.03 13.75
N MET A 21 9.19 5.67 14.02
CA MET A 21 8.47 6.06 15.22
C MET A 21 9.05 5.41 16.48
N LEU A 22 9.53 4.16 16.39
CA LEU A 22 10.23 3.50 17.49
C LEU A 22 11.52 4.26 17.84
N LEU A 23 12.31 4.65 16.84
CA LEU A 23 13.50 5.47 17.04
C LEU A 23 13.15 6.84 17.64
N ALA A 24 12.05 7.45 17.23
CA ALA A 24 11.57 8.71 17.79
C ALA A 24 11.22 8.56 19.29
N ALA A 25 10.56 7.46 19.66
CA ALA A 25 10.21 7.14 21.04
C ALA A 25 11.46 6.89 21.90
N ILE A 26 12.43 6.13 21.39
CA ILE A 26 13.72 5.88 22.08
C ILE A 26 14.49 7.19 22.26
N ALA A 27 14.57 8.03 21.22
CA ALA A 27 15.23 9.34 21.32
C ALA A 27 14.55 10.24 22.38
N SER A 28 13.22 10.18 22.49
CA SER A 28 12.49 10.91 23.53
C SER A 28 12.78 10.37 24.94
N LEU A 29 12.83 9.04 25.11
CA LEU A 29 13.14 8.39 26.39
C LEU A 29 14.55 8.73 26.88
N LEU A 30 15.53 8.79 25.97
CA LEU A 30 16.92 9.12 26.27
C LEU A 30 17.17 10.63 26.47
N LYS A 31 16.14 11.48 26.46
CA LYS A 31 16.26 12.95 26.52
C LYS A 31 17.23 13.50 25.46
N ALA A 32 17.20 12.93 24.26
CA ALA A 32 17.94 13.43 23.11
C ALA A 32 17.55 14.90 22.80
N PRO A 33 18.40 15.67 22.10
CA PRO A 33 18.11 17.06 21.77
C PRO A 33 16.75 17.21 21.08
N ALA A 34 15.95 18.17 21.55
CA ALA A 34 14.55 18.35 21.13
C ALA A 34 14.36 18.57 19.61
N TRP A 35 15.40 19.04 18.91
CA TRP A 35 15.37 19.16 17.45
C TRP A 35 15.35 17.80 16.75
N LEU A 36 16.05 16.80 17.29
CA LEU A 36 16.10 15.45 16.73
C LEU A 36 14.75 14.74 16.85
N THR A 37 14.14 14.77 18.04
CA THR A 37 12.82 14.18 18.28
C THR A 37 11.72 14.87 17.48
N ARG A 38 11.74 16.21 17.37
CA ARG A 38 10.82 16.96 16.51
C ARG A 38 11.01 16.64 15.03
N GLY A 39 12.26 16.49 14.57
CA GLY A 39 12.57 16.08 13.20
C GLY A 39 12.01 14.70 12.87
N LEU A 40 12.25 13.71 13.74
CA LEU A 40 11.70 12.36 13.55
C LEU A 40 10.16 12.33 13.57
N LEU A 41 9.53 13.11 14.48
CA LEU A 41 8.07 13.24 14.51
C LEU A 41 7.52 13.90 13.24
N ALA A 42 8.18 14.93 12.71
CA ALA A 42 7.78 15.58 11.47
C ALA A 42 7.85 14.61 10.29
N VAL A 43 8.93 13.84 10.17
CA VAL A 43 9.09 12.80 9.12
C VAL A 43 8.01 11.72 9.29
N GLY A 44 7.76 11.27 10.51
CA GLY A 44 6.70 10.33 10.81
C GLY A 44 5.31 10.85 10.45
N GLY A 45 5.04 12.14 10.69
CA GLY A 45 3.81 12.82 10.29
C GLY A 45 3.64 12.87 8.76
N LEU A 46 4.71 13.17 8.02
CA LEU A 46 4.71 13.15 6.55
C LEU A 46 4.42 11.75 5.99
N LEU A 47 4.99 10.70 6.59
CA LEU A 47 4.70 9.31 6.21
C LEU A 47 3.22 8.97 6.44
N MET A 48 2.62 9.48 7.51
CA MET A 48 1.21 9.22 7.81
C MET A 48 0.27 9.99 6.87
N LEU A 49 0.64 11.21 6.47
CA LEU A 49 -0.06 11.95 5.41
C LEU A 49 0.04 11.23 4.06
N TYR A 50 1.19 10.64 3.74
CA TYR A 50 1.36 9.84 2.54
C TYR A 50 0.47 8.57 2.57
N GLY A 51 0.40 7.88 3.71
CA GLY A 51 -0.51 6.76 3.90
C GLY A 51 -1.99 7.15 3.73
N LEU A 52 -2.39 8.29 4.28
CA LEU A 52 -3.75 8.84 4.10
C LEU A 52 -4.05 9.13 2.62
N TYR A 53 -3.12 9.78 1.93
CA TYR A 53 -3.25 10.06 0.49
C TYR A 53 -3.44 8.79 -0.33
N LEU A 54 -2.61 7.76 -0.10
CA LEU A 54 -2.73 6.47 -0.77
C LEU A 54 -4.06 5.77 -0.47
N GLY A 55 -4.55 5.85 0.77
CA GLY A 55 -5.85 5.30 1.16
C GLY A 55 -7.01 5.99 0.44
N VAL A 56 -7.02 7.33 0.41
CA VAL A 56 -8.04 8.11 -0.32
C VAL A 56 -7.98 7.77 -1.82
N TYR A 57 -6.79 7.71 -2.39
CA TYR A 57 -6.59 7.35 -3.80
C TYR A 57 -7.15 5.95 -4.08
N HIS A 58 -6.87 4.97 -3.22
CA HIS A 58 -7.35 3.60 -3.38
C HIS A 58 -8.88 3.52 -3.34
N SER A 59 -9.52 4.09 -2.32
CA SER A 59 -10.98 4.09 -2.22
C SER A 59 -11.64 4.84 -3.38
N GLY A 60 -11.02 5.92 -3.89
CA GLY A 60 -11.52 6.62 -5.07
C GLY A 60 -11.37 5.83 -6.38
N VAL A 61 -10.36 4.96 -6.51
CA VAL A 61 -10.24 4.02 -7.64
C VAL A 61 -11.37 3.00 -7.56
N GLU A 62 -11.65 2.46 -6.38
CA GLU A 62 -12.70 1.46 -6.16
C GLU A 62 -14.13 2.02 -6.31
N TRP A 63 -14.30 3.32 -6.05
CA TRP A 63 -15.52 4.07 -6.36
C TRP A 63 -15.57 4.58 -7.81
N ALA A 64 -14.57 4.25 -8.62
CA ALA A 64 -14.42 4.68 -10.01
C ALA A 64 -14.48 6.20 -10.22
N TRP A 65 -14.07 6.98 -9.20
CA TRP A 65 -13.94 8.44 -9.31
C TRP A 65 -12.76 8.85 -10.18
N TRP A 66 -11.73 8.01 -10.24
CA TRP A 66 -10.56 8.17 -11.11
C TRP A 66 -10.05 6.80 -11.58
N PRO A 67 -9.41 6.72 -12.76
CA PRO A 67 -8.83 5.48 -13.25
C PRO A 67 -7.68 5.02 -12.34
N GLY A 68 -7.66 3.73 -11.99
CA GLY A 68 -6.51 3.12 -11.32
C GLY A 68 -5.25 3.18 -12.19
N PRO A 69 -4.04 3.13 -11.59
CA PRO A 69 -2.80 3.10 -12.35
C PRO A 69 -2.76 1.88 -13.27
N ALA A 70 -2.09 1.99 -14.42
CA ALA A 70 -2.06 0.94 -15.44
C ALA A 70 -1.61 -0.42 -14.87
N ASP A 71 -0.68 -0.41 -13.92
CA ASP A 71 -0.16 -1.58 -13.21
C ASP A 71 -1.22 -2.34 -12.37
N CYS A 72 -2.33 -1.68 -12.03
CA CYS A 72 -3.44 -2.22 -11.26
C CYS A 72 -4.60 -2.76 -12.12
N THR A 73 -4.62 -2.48 -13.43
CA THR A 73 -5.74 -2.83 -14.35
C THR A 73 -5.51 -4.10 -15.16
N ALA A 74 -4.33 -4.71 -15.09
CA ALA A 74 -3.94 -5.85 -15.92
C ALA A 74 -4.59 -7.20 -15.54
N GLY A 75 -5.62 -7.21 -14.69
CA GLY A 75 -6.15 -8.40 -14.00
C GLY A 75 -7.42 -9.07 -14.55
N ALA A 76 -8.01 -8.59 -15.65
CA ALA A 76 -9.34 -9.05 -16.11
C ALA A 76 -9.32 -10.08 -17.26
N GLY A 77 -8.20 -10.75 -17.51
CA GLY A 77 -8.08 -11.77 -18.57
C GLY A 77 -7.95 -13.19 -18.01
N PRO A 78 -8.61 -14.22 -18.57
CA PRO A 78 -8.34 -15.60 -18.23
C PRO A 78 -6.87 -15.90 -18.49
N VAL A 79 -6.18 -16.47 -17.50
CA VAL A 79 -4.81 -16.96 -17.69
C VAL A 79 -4.91 -18.24 -18.52
N ASP A 80 -4.82 -18.11 -19.84
CA ASP A 80 -4.77 -19.26 -20.75
C ASP A 80 -3.37 -19.88 -20.66
N THR A 81 -3.26 -21.00 -19.95
CA THR A 81 -1.98 -21.65 -19.70
C THR A 81 -1.48 -22.49 -20.87
N GLY A 82 -2.24 -22.63 -21.97
CA GLY A 82 -1.76 -23.18 -23.24
C GLY A 82 -0.93 -24.47 -23.16
N GLY A 83 -1.08 -25.26 -22.10
CA GLY A 83 -0.29 -26.46 -21.82
C GLY A 83 1.17 -26.25 -21.37
N LYS A 84 1.62 -25.03 -21.05
CA LYS A 84 2.96 -24.78 -20.47
C LYS A 84 2.87 -24.67 -18.95
N GLY A 85 3.84 -25.27 -18.26
CA GLY A 85 3.79 -25.58 -16.84
C GLY A 85 3.35 -24.41 -15.96
N VAL A 86 2.64 -24.73 -14.89
CA VAL A 86 2.08 -23.79 -13.89
C VAL A 86 3.10 -22.73 -13.43
N LEU A 87 4.39 -23.05 -13.46
CA LEU A 87 5.50 -22.16 -13.09
C LEU A 87 5.70 -20.98 -14.07
N ASP A 88 5.50 -21.18 -15.37
CA ASP A 88 5.58 -20.12 -16.41
C ASP A 88 4.39 -19.14 -16.29
N ALA A 89 3.26 -19.65 -15.78
CA ALA A 89 2.07 -18.85 -15.47
C ALA A 89 2.20 -18.07 -14.14
N LEU A 90 3.07 -18.52 -13.22
CA LEU A 90 3.42 -17.75 -12.02
C LEU A 90 4.34 -16.57 -12.36
N ASP A 91 5.27 -16.72 -13.30
CA ASP A 91 6.22 -15.64 -13.65
C ASP A 91 5.51 -14.43 -14.30
N LYS A 92 4.38 -14.69 -14.96
CA LYS A 92 3.40 -13.67 -15.34
C LYS A 92 2.39 -13.45 -14.23
N PHE A 93 2.85 -13.11 -13.02
CA PHE A 93 1.99 -12.81 -11.89
C PHE A 93 1.05 -11.66 -12.27
N VAL A 94 -0.18 -12.00 -12.66
CA VAL A 94 -1.23 -11.03 -12.96
C VAL A 94 -1.81 -10.58 -11.62
N PRO A 95 -1.54 -9.35 -11.17
CA PRO A 95 -2.07 -8.87 -9.90
C PRO A 95 -3.60 -8.78 -10.00
N ALA A 96 -4.29 -9.08 -8.90
CA ALA A 96 -5.73 -8.86 -8.83
C ALA A 96 -6.05 -7.38 -9.11
N SER A 97 -7.07 -7.13 -9.92
CA SER A 97 -7.45 -5.77 -10.34
C SER A 97 -7.80 -4.90 -9.14
N CYS A 98 -7.17 -3.74 -9.02
CA CYS A 98 -7.40 -2.80 -7.91
C CYS A 98 -8.78 -2.10 -7.97
N ASP A 99 -9.54 -2.32 -9.05
CA ASP A 99 -10.91 -1.80 -9.22
C ASP A 99 -11.97 -2.67 -8.51
N LYS A 100 -11.61 -3.89 -8.12
CA LYS A 100 -12.49 -4.81 -7.39
C LYS A 100 -12.08 -4.86 -5.93
N ALA A 101 -12.73 -4.02 -5.14
CA ALA A 101 -12.85 -4.17 -3.69
C ALA A 101 -13.20 -5.63 -3.35
N ALA A 102 -12.25 -6.42 -2.83
CA ALA A 102 -12.54 -7.81 -2.53
C ALA A 102 -13.11 -8.02 -1.11
N LEU A 103 -13.19 -6.96 -0.30
CA LEU A 103 -14.02 -6.90 0.91
C LEU A 103 -14.65 -5.51 0.99
N ARG A 104 -15.96 -5.42 1.16
CA ARG A 104 -16.65 -4.15 1.45
C ARG A 104 -17.26 -4.22 2.83
N ILE A 105 -16.79 -3.37 3.75
CA ILE A 105 -17.41 -3.19 5.06
C ILE A 105 -17.95 -1.76 5.09
N LEU A 106 -19.27 -1.60 5.25
CA LEU A 106 -19.94 -0.28 5.30
C LEU A 106 -19.73 0.60 4.04
N GLY A 107 -19.42 0.00 2.88
CA GLY A 107 -19.19 0.73 1.61
C GLY A 107 -17.74 1.20 1.39
N LEU A 108 -16.85 0.90 2.35
CA LEU A 108 -15.40 1.10 2.28
C LEU A 108 -14.72 -0.24 2.03
N SER A 109 -13.57 -0.21 1.36
CA SER A 109 -12.79 -1.36 0.91
C SER A 109 -11.31 -1.14 1.24
#